data_AF-A0A067P9I1-F1
#
_entry.id   AF-A0A067P9I1-F1
#
_cell.length_a   1.000
_cell.length_b   1.000
_cell.length_c   1.000
_cell.angle_alpha   90.00
_cell.angle_beta   90.00
_cell.angle_gamma   90.00
#
_symmetry.space_group_name_H-M   'P 1'
#
loop_
_entity.id
_entity.type
_entity.pdbx_description
1 polymer ?
#
loop_
_entity_poly.entity_id
_entity_poly.type
_entity_poly.pdbx_seq_one_letter_code
_entity_poly.pdbx_strand_id
1 'polypeptide(L)'
;MYFSLILTTSYYTLIIPYLFNTNLLTFIHPSSPPNNSISMARDKTRLYLTLNHRHFVEGFHWSIILAPKDPRRGSAESFDERNDSIRWDLTNELPNGSRGICPWWIRKSDVNQRRSISLIARILIGKFDEFQNIIYYLDNAFFSVPASVANCKTWALRAVSVLVHQRIVALRVPSIWELEQHGENFGRSVMRRIERREVSISETEDIPVLDLRW
;
A
#
# COMPACT_ATOMS: atom_id res chain seq x y z
N MET A 1 22.53 -26.06 -58.82
CA MET A 1 21.58 -27.18 -58.62
C MET A 1 20.57 -26.76 -57.57
N TYR A 2 19.29 -26.85 -57.98
CA TYR A 2 18.02 -26.83 -57.24
C TYR A 2 17.78 -25.98 -55.99
N PHE A 3 16.79 -25.10 -56.17
CA PHE A 3 16.03 -24.28 -55.23
C PHE A 3 15.17 -25.08 -54.22
N SER A 4 14.80 -24.38 -53.14
CA SER A 4 13.62 -24.53 -52.25
C SER A 4 14.04 -24.72 -50.78
N LEU A 5 13.41 -24.14 -49.76
CA LEU A 5 12.11 -23.47 -49.67
C LEU A 5 12.17 -22.48 -48.47
N ILE A 6 11.54 -21.32 -48.64
CA ILE A 6 11.29 -20.31 -47.62
C ILE A 6 10.18 -20.81 -46.68
N LEU A 7 10.38 -20.71 -45.37
CA LEU A 7 9.30 -20.75 -44.37
C LEU A 7 9.49 -19.61 -43.38
N THR A 8 8.76 -18.53 -43.63
CA THR A 8 8.54 -17.40 -42.73
C THR A 8 7.45 -17.76 -41.72
N THR A 9 7.78 -17.81 -40.44
CA THR A 9 6.77 -17.88 -39.36
C THR A 9 6.49 -16.48 -38.83
N SER A 10 5.39 -15.91 -39.33
CA SER A 10 4.73 -14.72 -38.79
C SER A 10 4.11 -15.03 -37.44
N TYR A 11 4.59 -14.39 -36.37
CA TYR A 11 3.85 -14.36 -35.10
C TYR A 11 2.89 -13.18 -35.12
N TYR A 12 1.60 -13.51 -35.21
CA TYR A 12 0.49 -12.58 -35.11
C TYR A 12 0.43 -11.95 -33.72
N THR A 13 0.49 -10.62 -33.69
CA THR A 13 0.13 -9.79 -32.53
C THR A 13 -1.38 -9.78 -32.39
N LEU A 14 -1.91 -10.47 -31.39
CA LEU A 14 -3.33 -10.43 -31.02
C LEU A 14 -3.60 -9.17 -30.21
N ILE A 15 -4.01 -8.11 -30.90
CA ILE A 15 -4.63 -6.92 -30.30
C ILE A 15 -6.09 -7.27 -30.02
N ILE A 16 -6.45 -7.37 -28.73
CA ILE A 16 -7.85 -7.48 -28.30
C ILE A 16 -8.36 -6.06 -28.00
N PRO A 17 -9.32 -5.51 -28.77
CA PRO A 17 -10.01 -4.29 -28.39
C PRO A 17 -11.18 -4.65 -27.47
N TYR A 18 -11.05 -4.37 -26.16
CA TYR A 18 -12.22 -4.38 -25.29
C TYR A 18 -12.91 -3.02 -25.36
N LEU A 19 -14.06 -3.06 -26.04
CA LEU A 19 -15.02 -2.00 -26.19
C LEU A 19 -15.59 -1.58 -24.83
N PHE A 20 -15.65 -0.27 -24.63
CA PHE A 20 -16.39 0.41 -23.58
C PHE A 20 -17.87 0.00 -23.63
N ASN A 21 -18.40 -0.50 -22.52
CA ASN A 21 -19.84 -0.56 -22.30
C ASN A 21 -20.18 0.22 -21.04
N THR A 22 -20.57 1.48 -21.23
CA THR A 22 -21.07 2.39 -20.20
C THR A 22 -22.53 2.06 -19.93
N ASN A 23 -22.80 1.14 -19.01
CA ASN A 23 -24.09 1.07 -18.35
C ASN A 23 -23.98 1.78 -17.00
N LEU A 24 -24.58 2.97 -16.94
CA LEU A 24 -24.91 3.66 -15.70
C LEU A 24 -25.81 2.76 -14.86
N LEU A 25 -25.25 2.17 -13.81
CA LEU A 25 -26.04 1.67 -12.69
C LEU A 25 -26.12 2.79 -11.64
N THR A 26 -27.27 3.44 -11.61
CA THR A 26 -27.73 4.29 -10.51
C THR A 26 -27.70 3.49 -9.21
N PHE A 27 -26.74 3.81 -8.34
CA PHE A 27 -26.72 3.32 -6.96
C PHE A 27 -27.83 4.00 -6.16
N ILE A 28 -28.79 3.20 -5.70
CA ILE A 28 -29.77 3.61 -4.69
C ILE A 28 -29.08 3.51 -3.33
N HIS A 29 -28.83 4.65 -2.71
CA HIS A 29 -28.32 4.78 -1.35
C HIS A 29 -29.42 4.36 -0.35
N PRO A 30 -29.18 3.45 0.60
CA PRO A 30 -30.09 3.27 1.72
C PRO A 30 -30.04 4.52 2.63
N SER A 31 -31.23 4.93 3.05
CA SER A 31 -31.60 6.12 3.83
C SER A 31 -30.73 6.39 5.06
N SER A 32 -30.31 7.65 5.22
CA SER A 32 -29.53 8.18 6.33
C SER A 32 -30.26 8.08 7.68
N PRO A 33 -29.56 7.76 8.80
CA PRO A 33 -30.10 7.92 10.14
C PRO A 33 -30.11 9.41 10.56
N PRO A 34 -30.89 9.80 11.58
CA PRO A 34 -31.16 11.20 11.88
C PRO A 34 -29.92 11.94 12.39
N ASN A 35 -29.80 13.15 11.89
CA ASN A 35 -28.74 14.12 12.06
C ASN A 35 -28.85 14.77 13.45
N ASN A 36 -27.84 14.59 14.31
CA ASN A 36 -27.55 15.43 15.47
C ASN A 36 -26.15 15.14 16.01
N SER A 37 -25.12 15.73 15.39
CA SER A 37 -23.91 16.17 16.08
C SER A 37 -23.02 16.95 15.12
N ILE A 38 -22.49 18.05 15.65
CA ILE A 38 -21.57 18.98 15.03
C ILE A 38 -20.49 18.22 14.24
N SER A 39 -20.45 18.44 12.92
CA SER A 39 -19.45 17.90 12.00
C SER A 39 -18.06 18.48 12.32
N MET A 40 -17.43 18.00 13.40
CA MET A 40 -15.98 17.85 13.41
C MET A 40 -15.68 16.79 12.34
N ALA A 41 -14.86 17.13 11.34
CA ALA A 41 -14.43 16.18 10.34
C ALA A 41 -13.94 14.90 11.04
N ARG A 42 -14.75 13.82 11.01
CA ARG A 42 -14.40 12.54 11.63
C ARG A 42 -13.01 12.17 11.13
N ASP A 43 -12.07 11.98 12.04
CA ASP A 43 -10.67 11.79 11.69
C ASP A 43 -10.51 10.49 10.90
N LYS A 44 -10.50 10.64 9.57
CA LYS A 44 -10.48 9.52 8.64
C LYS A 44 -9.26 8.65 8.88
N THR A 45 -9.47 7.35 8.98
CA THR A 45 -8.42 6.35 8.90
C THR A 45 -7.75 6.44 7.54
N ARG A 46 -6.43 6.27 7.51
CA ARG A 46 -5.60 6.35 6.31
C ARG A 46 -5.03 4.97 6.00
N LEU A 47 -5.08 4.61 4.73
CA LEU A 47 -4.41 3.44 4.20
C LEU A 47 -3.15 3.90 3.48
N TYR A 48 -2.02 3.40 3.93
CA TYR A 48 -0.71 3.71 3.39
C TYR A 48 -0.06 2.48 2.80
N LEU A 49 0.62 2.65 1.68
CA LEU A 49 1.72 1.79 1.28
C LEU A 49 2.99 2.36 1.89
N THR A 50 3.67 1.60 2.73
CA THR A 50 4.81 2.08 3.51
C THR A 50 6.11 1.49 3.00
N LEU A 51 7.17 2.31 3.10
CA LEU A 51 8.52 1.94 2.73
C LEU A 51 9.37 1.90 4.00
N ASN A 52 9.87 0.72 4.32
CA ASN A 52 10.74 0.49 5.46
C ASN A 52 12.17 0.26 4.97
N HIS A 53 13.13 0.95 5.55
CA HIS A 53 14.55 0.76 5.26
C HIS A 53 15.00 -0.64 5.69
N ARG A 54 15.79 -1.31 4.83
CA ARG A 54 16.30 -2.66 5.09
C ARG A 54 17.72 -2.68 5.69
N HIS A 55 18.13 -1.57 6.31
CA HIS A 55 19.45 -1.41 6.93
C HIS A 55 20.60 -1.64 5.94
N PHE A 56 21.14 -2.86 5.90
CA PHE A 56 22.31 -3.21 5.09
C PHE A 56 21.94 -3.77 3.71
N VAL A 57 20.65 -3.87 3.38
CA VAL A 57 20.16 -4.41 2.11
C VAL A 57 19.59 -3.28 1.26
N GLU A 58 19.91 -3.27 -0.03
CA GLU A 58 19.36 -2.28 -0.96
C GLU A 58 17.83 -2.38 -1.06
N GLY A 59 17.19 -1.23 -1.30
CA GLY A 59 15.77 -1.11 -1.52
C GLY A 59 14.97 -1.05 -0.22
N PHE A 60 13.68 -1.30 -0.33
CA PHE A 60 12.73 -1.13 0.76
C PHE A 60 11.99 -2.42 1.06
N HIS A 61 11.61 -2.62 2.32
CA HIS A 61 10.54 -3.53 2.66
C HIS A 61 9.21 -2.80 2.48
N TRP A 62 8.33 -3.39 1.66
CA TRP A 62 7.04 -2.81 1.35
C TRP A 62 5.98 -3.47 2.22
N SER A 63 5.18 -2.65 2.89
CA SER A 63 4.03 -3.12 3.67
C SER A 63 2.84 -2.18 3.47
N ILE A 64 1.65 -2.65 3.83
CA ILE A 64 0.43 -1.84 3.81
C ILE A 64 0.00 -1.62 5.24
N ILE A 65 -0.29 -0.37 5.61
CA ILE A 65 -0.72 -0.01 6.96
C ILE A 65 -2.05 0.75 6.90
N LEU A 66 -3.04 0.27 7.65
CA LEU A 66 -4.25 1.01 8.00
C LEU A 66 -4.01 1.66 9.36
N ALA A 67 -4.13 2.98 9.40
CA ALA A 67 -3.66 3.80 10.50
C ALA A 67 -4.65 4.93 10.79
N PRO A 68 -4.82 5.36 12.05
CA PRO A 68 -5.54 6.59 12.34
C PRO A 68 -4.80 7.79 11.71
N LYS A 69 -5.45 8.95 11.76
CA LYS A 69 -4.78 10.21 11.46
C LYS A 69 -3.57 10.40 12.38
N ASP A 70 -2.49 10.94 11.83
CA ASP A 70 -1.36 11.34 12.65
C ASP A 70 -1.82 12.39 13.67
N PRO A 71 -1.51 12.18 14.97
CA PRO A 71 -1.81 13.17 15.98
C PRO A 71 -1.01 14.44 15.70
N ARG A 72 -1.47 15.57 16.22
CA ARG A 72 -0.71 16.83 16.15
C ARG A 72 0.54 16.73 17.04
N ARG A 73 1.66 17.30 16.59
CA ARG A 73 2.90 17.45 17.37
C ARG A 73 2.61 17.91 18.80
N GLY A 74 3.21 17.22 19.76
CA GLY A 74 3.14 17.58 21.18
C GLY A 74 1.77 17.39 21.84
N SER A 75 0.81 16.76 21.16
CA SER A 75 -0.46 16.36 21.78
C SER A 75 -0.29 15.12 22.67
N ALA A 76 -1.20 14.88 23.62
CA ALA A 76 -1.16 13.66 24.43
C ALA A 76 -1.17 12.38 23.56
N GLU A 77 -1.87 12.42 22.43
CA GLU A 77 -1.93 11.32 21.46
C GLU A 77 -0.60 11.07 20.75
N SER A 78 0.27 12.07 20.59
CA SER A 78 1.59 11.86 19.97
C SER A 78 2.53 11.01 20.84
N PHE A 79 2.26 10.91 22.14
CA PHE A 79 2.99 10.08 23.09
C PHE A 79 2.33 8.74 23.38
N ASP A 80 1.19 8.44 22.73
CA ASP A 80 0.49 7.18 22.93
C ASP A 80 1.25 6.03 22.25
N GLU A 81 1.60 5.02 23.06
CA GLU A 81 2.36 3.83 22.65
C GLU A 81 1.47 2.64 22.25
N ARG A 82 0.13 2.78 22.27
CA ARG A 82 -0.79 1.71 21.87
C ARG A 82 -0.56 1.31 20.41
N ASN A 83 -0.76 0.03 20.13
CA ASN A 83 -0.84 -0.48 18.76
C ASN A 83 -2.20 -0.09 18.17
N ASP A 84 -2.26 1.05 17.50
CA ASP A 84 -3.48 1.66 16.95
C ASP A 84 -3.64 1.42 15.44
N SER A 85 -2.70 0.73 14.82
CA SER A 85 -2.62 0.53 13.38
C SER A 85 -2.53 -0.96 13.04
N ILE A 86 -3.02 -1.34 11.87
CA ILE A 86 -2.92 -2.72 11.37
C ILE A 86 -1.99 -2.71 10.17
N ARG A 87 -0.99 -3.60 10.21
CA ARG A 87 -0.05 -3.81 9.10
C ARG A 87 -0.30 -5.16 8.45
N TRP A 88 -0.27 -5.16 7.12
CA TRP A 88 -0.13 -6.36 6.30
C TRP A 88 1.17 -6.30 5.51
N ASP A 89 1.95 -7.37 5.59
CA ASP A 89 3.18 -7.51 4.82
C ASP A 89 3.45 -8.96 4.41
N LEU A 90 4.24 -9.15 3.36
CA LEU A 90 4.78 -10.45 3.03
C LEU A 90 6.17 -10.57 3.70
N THR A 91 6.36 -11.60 4.51
CA THR A 91 7.63 -11.84 5.20
C THR A 91 8.08 -13.27 5.01
N ASN A 92 9.38 -13.49 5.10
CA ASN A 92 10.02 -14.80 5.20
C ASN A 92 10.82 -14.91 6.51
N GLU A 93 10.52 -14.04 7.49
CA GLU A 93 11.07 -14.14 8.83
C GLU A 93 10.39 -15.30 9.57
N LEU A 94 11.19 -16.08 10.28
CA LEU A 94 10.65 -17.09 11.18
C LEU A 94 9.96 -16.40 12.37
N PRO A 95 8.75 -16.85 12.78
CA PRO A 95 7.97 -16.19 13.84
C PRO A 95 8.70 -16.01 15.17
N ASN A 96 9.72 -16.83 15.44
CA ASN A 96 10.53 -16.82 16.65
C ASN A 96 11.95 -16.25 16.46
N GLY A 97 12.22 -15.59 15.31
CA GLY A 97 13.54 -15.05 14.99
C GLY A 97 14.63 -16.11 14.79
N SER A 98 14.25 -17.39 14.67
CA SER A 98 15.20 -18.47 14.41
C SER A 98 15.85 -18.28 13.03
N ARG A 99 17.03 -18.89 12.85
CA ARG A 99 17.70 -18.94 11.55
C ARG A 99 17.20 -20.16 10.79
N GLY A 100 16.66 -19.96 9.59
CA GLY A 100 16.18 -21.02 8.74
C GLY A 100 15.48 -20.49 7.49
N ILE A 101 15.25 -21.37 6.52
CA ILE A 101 14.51 -21.03 5.31
C ILE A 101 13.02 -21.07 5.66
N CYS A 102 12.38 -19.91 5.67
CA CYS A 102 10.93 -19.82 5.77
C CYS A 102 10.36 -19.48 4.38
N PRO A 103 9.33 -20.20 3.89
CA PRO A 103 8.61 -19.74 2.72
C PRO A 103 7.98 -18.37 3.00
N TRP A 104 7.76 -17.57 1.96
CA TRP A 104 7.04 -16.30 2.12
C TRP A 104 5.61 -16.56 2.61
N TRP A 105 5.19 -15.78 3.60
CA TRP A 105 3.84 -15.84 4.16
C TRP A 105 3.31 -14.43 4.43
N ILE A 106 1.98 -14.29 4.40
CA ILE A 106 1.30 -13.02 4.67
C ILE A 106 1.16 -12.87 6.17
N ARG A 107 1.76 -11.82 6.72
CA ARG A 107 1.66 -11.44 8.12
C ARG A 107 0.68 -10.29 8.27
N LYS A 108 -0.24 -10.44 9.21
CA LYS A 108 -1.11 -9.37 9.72
C LYS A 108 -0.75 -9.13 11.18
N SER A 109 -0.48 -7.89 11.55
CA SER A 109 -0.05 -7.54 12.92
C SER A 109 -0.58 -6.19 13.34
N ASP A 110 -1.01 -6.08 14.61
CA ASP A 110 -1.23 -4.79 15.26
C ASP A 110 0.13 -4.13 15.51
N VAL A 111 0.27 -2.89 15.06
CA VAL A 111 1.52 -2.14 15.13
C VAL A 111 1.27 -0.73 15.65
N ASN A 112 2.31 -0.16 16.22
CA ASN A 112 2.43 1.27 16.42
C ASN A 112 3.45 1.79 15.40
N GLN A 113 2.97 2.50 14.38
CA GLN A 113 3.82 3.11 13.35
C GLN A 113 4.78 4.16 13.92
N ARG A 114 4.46 4.78 15.06
CA ARG A 114 5.32 5.74 15.77
C ARG A 114 6.58 5.09 16.31
N ARG A 115 6.53 3.79 16.64
CA ARG A 115 7.67 3.02 17.17
C ARG A 115 8.54 2.37 16.08
N SER A 116 8.21 2.57 14.81
CA SER A 116 8.94 1.93 13.72
C SER A 116 10.25 2.68 13.43
N ILE A 117 11.37 2.11 13.87
CA ILE A 117 12.71 2.65 13.59
C ILE A 117 13.12 2.55 12.11
N SER A 118 12.43 1.69 11.35
CA SER A 118 12.75 1.44 9.94
C SER A 118 11.79 2.12 8.97
N LEU A 119 10.66 2.65 9.43
CA LEU A 119 9.70 3.32 8.56
C LEU A 119 10.23 4.68 8.12
N ILE A 120 10.54 4.80 6.84
CA ILE A 120 11.13 6.03 6.29
C ILE A 120 10.16 6.86 5.46
N ALA A 121 9.11 6.25 4.89
CA ALA A 121 8.19 6.95 4.01
C ALA A 121 6.83 6.25 3.94
N ARG A 122 5.78 7.03 3.68
CA ARG A 122 4.41 6.55 3.48
C ARG A 122 3.86 7.09 2.17
N ILE A 123 3.13 6.25 1.45
CA ILE A 123 2.40 6.61 0.24
C ILE A 123 0.93 6.45 0.59
N LEU A 124 0.22 7.56 0.67
CA LEU A 124 -1.19 7.58 1.04
C LEU A 124 -2.02 7.14 -0.18
N ILE A 125 -2.77 6.04 -0.02
CA ILE A 125 -3.54 5.38 -1.07
C ILE A 125 -5.03 5.29 -0.77
N GLY A 126 -5.47 5.51 0.47
CA GLY A 126 -6.90 5.54 0.83
C GLY A 126 -7.21 6.36 2.08
N LYS A 127 -8.46 6.86 2.19
CA LYS A 127 -9.02 7.46 3.41
C LYS A 127 -10.42 6.89 3.64
N PHE A 128 -10.71 6.48 4.87
CA PHE A 128 -11.95 5.81 5.24
C PHE A 128 -12.52 6.42 6.52
N ASP A 129 -13.84 6.53 6.59
CA ASP A 129 -14.51 7.14 7.75
C ASP A 129 -14.65 6.15 8.92
N GLU A 130 -14.55 4.84 8.66
CA GLU A 130 -14.80 3.79 9.66
C GLU A 130 -13.69 2.73 9.63
N PHE A 131 -12.85 2.73 10.68
CA PHE A 131 -11.71 1.81 10.82
C PHE A 131 -12.11 0.34 10.77
N GLN A 132 -13.14 -0.05 11.53
CA GLN A 132 -13.51 -1.46 11.65
C GLN A 132 -14.17 -2.01 10.38
N ASN A 133 -15.02 -1.21 9.74
CA ASN A 133 -15.75 -1.65 8.55
C ASN A 133 -14.82 -1.86 7.36
N ILE A 134 -13.76 -1.06 7.23
CA ILE A 134 -12.84 -1.22 6.10
C ILE A 134 -11.91 -2.44 6.24
N ILE A 135 -11.59 -2.88 7.46
CA ILE A 135 -10.69 -4.04 7.69
C ILE A 135 -11.20 -5.29 6.98
N TYR A 136 -12.51 -5.57 7.04
CA TYR A 136 -13.09 -6.73 6.39
C TYR A 136 -12.80 -6.74 4.87
N TYR A 137 -13.00 -5.61 4.20
CA TYR A 137 -12.72 -5.48 2.77
C TYR A 137 -11.22 -5.59 2.46
N LEU A 138 -10.38 -5.00 3.30
CA LEU A 138 -8.92 -5.07 3.13
C LEU A 138 -8.38 -6.49 3.35
N ASP A 139 -8.84 -7.20 4.38
CA ASP A 139 -8.46 -8.58 4.63
C ASP A 139 -8.82 -9.45 3.42
N ASN A 140 -10.06 -9.37 2.94
CA ASN A 140 -10.48 -10.13 1.77
C ASN A 140 -9.63 -9.82 0.53
N ALA A 141 -9.32 -8.54 0.29
CA ALA A 141 -8.47 -8.13 -0.82
C ALA A 141 -7.03 -8.68 -0.67
N PHE A 142 -6.40 -8.50 0.48
CA PHE A 142 -5.00 -8.84 0.70
C PHE A 142 -4.75 -10.35 0.78
N PHE A 143 -5.66 -11.10 1.41
CA PHE A 143 -5.56 -12.57 1.47
C PHE A 143 -5.95 -13.25 0.14
N SER A 144 -6.57 -12.53 -0.80
CA SER A 144 -6.76 -13.02 -2.17
C SER A 144 -5.48 -13.01 -3.03
N VAL A 145 -4.45 -12.25 -2.61
CA VAL A 145 -3.15 -12.21 -3.30
C VAL A 145 -2.29 -13.36 -2.78
N PRO A 146 -1.88 -14.33 -3.62
CA PRO A 146 -1.12 -15.48 -3.14
C PRO A 146 0.21 -15.07 -2.49
N ALA A 147 0.63 -15.78 -1.44
CA ALA A 147 1.95 -15.57 -0.84
C ALA A 147 3.09 -16.12 -1.71
N SER A 148 2.79 -17.14 -2.52
CA SER A 148 3.75 -17.86 -3.36
C SER A 148 4.27 -17.06 -4.56
N VAL A 149 3.65 -15.93 -4.90
CA VAL A 149 3.89 -15.29 -6.19
C VAL A 149 5.16 -14.45 -6.28
N ALA A 150 5.78 -13.99 -5.19
CA ALA A 150 7.02 -13.18 -5.22
C ALA A 150 7.53 -12.75 -3.83
N ASN A 151 8.19 -11.58 -3.77
CA ASN A 151 8.66 -10.87 -2.59
C ASN A 151 7.66 -9.81 -2.09
N CYS A 152 7.98 -9.15 -0.97
CA CYS A 152 7.14 -8.10 -0.36
C CYS A 152 6.71 -6.96 -1.29
N LYS A 153 7.59 -6.48 -2.18
CA LYS A 153 7.28 -5.37 -3.09
C LYS A 153 6.21 -5.81 -4.09
N THR A 154 6.46 -6.90 -4.79
CA THR A 154 5.52 -7.42 -5.80
C THR A 154 4.18 -7.77 -5.16
N TRP A 155 4.18 -8.37 -3.96
CA TRP A 155 2.94 -8.68 -3.24
C TRP A 155 2.16 -7.41 -2.87
N ALA A 156 2.83 -6.40 -2.29
CA ALA A 156 2.17 -5.15 -1.90
C ALA A 156 1.59 -4.40 -3.10
N LEU A 157 2.32 -4.34 -4.22
CA LEU A 157 1.84 -3.73 -5.47
C LEU A 157 0.62 -4.47 -6.04
N ARG A 158 0.62 -5.82 -6.00
CA ARG A 158 -0.55 -6.61 -6.40
C ARG A 158 -1.74 -6.42 -5.46
N ALA A 159 -1.51 -6.34 -4.16
CA ALA A 159 -2.53 -6.03 -3.18
C ALA A 159 -3.19 -4.67 -3.48
N VAL A 160 -2.41 -3.63 -3.77
CA VAL A 160 -2.96 -2.34 -4.21
C VAL A 160 -3.72 -2.47 -5.54
N SER A 161 -3.23 -3.28 -6.49
CA SER A 161 -3.95 -3.55 -7.74
C SER A 161 -5.33 -4.16 -7.51
N VAL A 162 -5.45 -5.09 -6.55
CA VAL A 162 -6.73 -5.68 -6.15
C VAL A 162 -7.66 -4.61 -5.57
N LEU A 163 -7.15 -3.73 -4.69
CA LEU A 163 -7.96 -2.65 -4.13
C LEU A 163 -8.49 -1.69 -5.20
N VAL A 164 -7.67 -1.33 -6.19
CA VAL A 164 -8.09 -0.47 -7.30
C VAL A 164 -9.13 -1.17 -8.16
N HIS A 165 -8.91 -2.44 -8.50
CA HIS A 165 -9.84 -3.24 -9.30
C HIS A 165 -11.20 -3.41 -8.62
N GLN A 166 -11.20 -3.64 -7.30
CA GLN A 166 -12.41 -3.74 -6.47
C GLN A 166 -13.03 -2.37 -6.13
N ARG A 167 -12.44 -1.27 -6.61
CA ARG A 167 -12.88 0.11 -6.35
C ARG A 167 -12.91 0.48 -4.86
N ILE A 168 -12.09 -0.16 -4.05
CA ILE A 168 -11.88 0.19 -2.64
C ILE A 168 -11.03 1.47 -2.53
N VAL A 169 -10.09 1.65 -3.46
CA VAL A 169 -9.26 2.86 -3.58
C VAL A 169 -9.22 3.36 -5.03
N ALA A 170 -8.90 4.64 -5.21
CA ALA A 170 -8.65 5.26 -6.50
C ALA A 170 -7.35 6.06 -6.45
N LEU A 171 -6.45 5.84 -7.43
CA LEU A 171 -5.11 6.42 -7.46
C LEU A 171 -4.91 7.33 -8.68
N ARG A 172 -4.22 8.46 -8.48
CA ARG A 172 -3.82 9.43 -9.53
C ARG A 172 -2.88 8.84 -10.57
N VAL A 173 -2.20 7.76 -10.23
CA VAL A 173 -1.35 7.02 -11.15
C VAL A 173 -2.19 6.00 -11.94
N PRO A 174 -2.10 5.98 -13.28
CA PRO A 174 -2.90 5.13 -14.15
C PRO A 174 -2.49 3.65 -14.11
N SER A 175 -1.32 3.32 -13.54
CA SER A 175 -0.82 1.93 -13.50
C SER A 175 -0.04 1.61 -12.22
N ILE A 176 0.03 0.31 -11.92
CA ILE A 176 0.84 -0.21 -10.80
C ILE A 176 2.34 -0.03 -11.03
N TRP A 177 2.77 -0.05 -12.30
CA TRP A 177 4.15 0.28 -12.66
C TRP A 177 4.51 1.71 -12.27
N GLU A 178 3.62 2.67 -12.54
CA GLU A 178 3.85 4.06 -12.12
C GLU A 178 3.81 4.20 -10.60
N LEU A 179 2.91 3.50 -9.90
CA LEU A 179 2.93 3.45 -8.44
C LEU A 179 4.29 2.98 -7.90
N GLU A 180 4.86 1.92 -8.48
CA GLU A 180 6.18 1.42 -8.12
C GLU A 180 7.26 2.49 -8.32
N GLN A 181 7.31 3.11 -9.52
CA GLN A 181 8.29 4.15 -9.84
C GLN A 181 8.18 5.36 -8.90
N HIS A 182 6.97 5.84 -8.65
CA HIS A 182 6.73 6.93 -7.70
C HIS A 182 7.17 6.55 -6.29
N GLY A 183 6.85 5.33 -5.83
CA GLY A 183 7.25 4.85 -4.51
C GLY A 183 8.76 4.70 -4.35
N GLU A 184 9.44 4.02 -5.28
CA GLU A 184 10.90 3.85 -5.27
C GLU A 184 11.63 5.20 -5.32
N ASN A 185 11.21 6.10 -6.23
CA ASN A 185 11.83 7.42 -6.36
C ASN A 185 11.62 8.27 -5.11
N PHE A 186 10.43 8.22 -4.51
CA PHE A 186 10.13 8.92 -3.27
C PHE A 186 10.97 8.36 -2.12
N GLY A 187 11.01 7.04 -1.93
CA GLY A 187 11.83 6.38 -0.91
C GLY A 187 13.31 6.71 -1.03
N ARG A 188 13.89 6.62 -2.25
CA ARG A 188 15.30 6.98 -2.51
C ARG A 188 15.57 8.47 -2.29
N SER A 189 14.61 9.33 -2.57
CA SER A 189 14.72 10.76 -2.27
C SER A 189 14.76 11.01 -0.76
N VAL A 190 13.87 10.36 0.01
CA VAL A 190 13.84 10.48 1.46
C VAL A 190 15.12 9.94 2.10
N MET A 191 15.61 8.76 1.68
CA MET A 191 16.88 8.21 2.18
C MET A 191 18.05 9.18 1.97
N ARG A 192 18.20 9.76 0.77
CA ARG A 192 19.24 10.75 0.50
C ARG A 192 19.14 11.98 1.42
N ARG A 193 17.93 12.44 1.73
CA ARG A 193 17.70 13.55 2.66
C ARG A 193 18.05 13.19 4.09
N ILE A 194 17.77 11.95 4.53
CA ILE A 194 18.16 11.43 5.84
C ILE A 194 19.69 11.35 5.95
N GLU A 195 20.37 10.78 4.95
CA GLU A 195 21.84 10.66 4.90
C GLU A 195 22.53 12.03 4.96
N ARG A 196 21.95 13.03 4.31
CA ARG A 196 22.41 14.43 4.32
C ARG A 196 21.98 15.21 5.56
N ARG A 197 21.24 14.60 6.48
CA ARG A 197 20.68 15.23 7.69
C ARG A 197 19.71 16.39 7.40
N GLU A 198 19.08 16.38 6.24
CA GLU A 198 18.04 17.34 5.84
C GLU A 198 16.65 16.94 6.38
N VAL A 199 16.47 15.67 6.76
CA VAL A 199 15.27 15.13 7.40
C VAL A 199 15.70 14.30 8.60
N SER A 200 15.04 14.54 9.74
CA SER A 200 15.10 13.69 10.92
C SER A 200 13.70 13.18 11.21
N ILE A 201 13.54 11.87 11.35
CA ILE A 201 12.27 11.24 11.70
C ILE A 201 12.33 10.94 13.20
N SER A 202 11.72 11.81 14.01
CA SER A 202 11.61 11.65 15.46
C SER A 202 10.20 11.28 15.90
N GLU A 203 9.19 11.74 15.16
CA GLU A 203 7.77 11.52 15.42
C GLU A 203 7.08 10.99 14.15
N THR A 204 5.84 10.49 14.29
CA THR A 204 5.10 9.92 13.15
C THR A 204 4.78 10.94 12.07
N GLU A 205 4.49 12.17 12.47
CA GLU A 205 4.22 13.25 11.53
C GLU A 205 5.48 13.71 10.77
N ASP A 206 6.69 13.41 11.26
CA ASP A 206 7.93 13.66 10.53
C ASP A 206 8.09 12.70 9.35
N ILE A 207 7.43 11.54 9.37
CA ILE A 207 7.53 10.51 8.33
C ILE A 207 6.97 11.09 7.03
N PRO A 208 7.81 11.32 6.00
CA PRO A 208 7.37 11.91 4.74
C PRO A 208 6.22 11.12 4.10
N VAL A 209 5.22 11.85 3.61
CA VAL A 209 4.03 11.30 2.97
C VAL A 209 3.92 11.78 1.52
N LEU A 210 3.78 10.83 0.59
CA LEU A 210 3.37 11.09 -0.79
C LEU A 210 1.88 10.77 -0.94
N ASP A 211 1.04 11.74 -1.32
CA ASP A 211 -0.40 11.50 -1.54
C ASP A 211 -0.69 11.22 -3.01
N LEU A 212 -1.11 9.99 -3.31
CA LEU A 212 -1.45 9.54 -4.67
C LEU A 212 -2.95 9.27 -4.85
N ARG A 213 -3.81 9.65 -3.91
CA ARG A 213 -5.26 9.44 -4.01
C ARG A 213 -5.92 10.42 -4.98
N TRP A 214 -6.97 10.00 -5.69
CA TRP A 214 -7.88 10.94 -6.36
C TRP A 214 -8.67 11.78 -5.37
#